data_AF-A0A2E3UMW0-F1
#
_entry.id   AF-A0A2E3UMW0-F1
#
_cell.length_a   1.000
_cell.length_b   1.000
_cell.length_c   1.000
_cell.angle_alpha   90.00
_cell.angle_beta   90.00
_cell.angle_gamma   90.00
#
_symmetry.space_group_name_H-M   'P 1'
#
loop_
_entity.id
_entity.type
_entity.pdbx_description
1 polymer ?
#
loop_
_entity_poly.entity_id
_entity_poly.type
_entity_poly.pdbx_seq_one_letter_code
_entity_poly.pdbx_strand_id
1 'polypeptide(L)'
;MKFSFVVTTREAMSRCQTSYMRHLLLVCISLSTGFVMSLESDKNQRVLWSSDGDSTMSVEGNTRILGMTENVKVTQGTLEILGNEAIFEYSASTNELTRVTVRGTPVHYQQQLDEDGSIVVGTSNTLLFYTDETTNETILELIGNADIQSPDSTMSCEAIIYIANRDLIREATGPCEGTLSTARD
;
A
#
# COMPACT_ATOMS: atom_id res chain seq x y z
N MET A 1 38.00 83.49 1.61
CA MET A 1 39.28 84.12 1.98
C MET A 1 40.24 83.03 2.41
N LYS A 2 41.41 82.97 1.75
CA LYS A 2 42.70 82.35 2.09
C LYS A 2 42.75 81.03 2.89
N PHE A 3 43.23 79.94 2.25
CA PHE A 3 44.60 79.34 2.34
C PHE A 3 44.77 78.56 3.68
N SER A 4 45.42 77.40 3.82
CA SER A 4 46.58 76.83 3.13
C SER A 4 46.87 75.41 3.67
N PHE A 5 47.60 74.61 2.87
CA PHE A 5 48.66 73.63 3.20
C PHE A 5 48.31 72.33 3.99
N VAL A 6 48.53 71.09 3.49
CA VAL A 6 49.77 70.36 3.05
C VAL A 6 50.68 70.08 4.27
N VAL A 7 51.09 68.86 4.70
CA VAL A 7 51.23 67.54 4.07
C VAL A 7 51.48 66.41 5.10
N THR A 8 50.97 65.21 4.77
CA THR A 8 51.50 63.82 4.88
C THR A 8 52.34 63.34 6.08
N THR A 9 51.94 62.20 6.66
CA THR A 9 52.75 60.98 6.85
C THR A 9 51.81 59.75 6.95
N ARG A 10 51.92 58.79 6.01
CA ARG A 10 52.19 57.34 6.21
C ARG A 10 51.47 56.72 7.43
N GLU A 11 50.68 55.65 7.29
CA GLU A 11 51.18 54.30 7.04
C GLU A 11 50.11 53.38 6.40
N ALA A 12 50.58 52.53 5.51
CA ALA A 12 49.81 51.49 4.85
C ALA A 12 49.78 50.23 5.73
N MET A 13 48.58 49.79 6.13
CA MET A 13 48.36 48.38 6.44
C MET A 13 46.91 48.02 6.16
N SER A 14 46.73 46.84 5.56
CA SER A 14 45.45 46.16 5.31
C SER A 14 44.70 46.51 4.01
N ARG A 15 45.38 46.28 2.88
CA ARG A 15 44.74 45.66 1.70
C ARG A 15 44.54 44.17 2.01
N CYS A 16 43.31 43.65 2.05
CA CYS A 16 43.04 42.22 1.70
C CYS A 16 41.56 41.78 1.63
N GLN A 17 40.52 42.62 1.74
CA GLN A 17 39.18 42.06 2.04
C GLN A 17 38.02 42.74 1.28
N THR A 18 38.18 43.07 0.00
CA THR A 18 37.06 43.61 -0.79
C THR A 18 37.16 43.29 -2.28
N SER A 19 37.27 42.00 -2.65
CA SER A 19 37.03 41.56 -4.04
C SER A 19 36.86 40.04 -4.21
N TYR A 20 36.00 39.37 -3.43
CA TYR A 20 35.62 37.97 -3.69
C TYR A 20 34.17 37.67 -3.30
N MET A 21 33.25 38.60 -3.56
CA MET A 21 31.81 38.43 -3.27
C MET A 21 30.97 38.49 -4.55
N ARG A 22 31.38 37.69 -5.53
CA ARG A 22 30.68 37.38 -6.78
C ARG A 22 31.39 36.15 -7.34
N HIS A 23 30.65 35.09 -7.64
CA HIS A 23 31.15 33.77 -8.08
C HIS A 23 31.49 32.76 -6.96
N LEU A 24 30.49 32.43 -6.14
CA LEU A 24 30.38 31.09 -5.55
C LEU A 24 28.89 30.74 -5.33
N LEU A 25 28.11 30.76 -6.41
CA LEU A 25 26.74 30.27 -6.43
C LEU A 25 26.56 29.35 -7.64
N LEU A 26 27.25 28.22 -7.62
CA LEU A 26 27.07 27.17 -8.60
C LEU A 26 27.58 25.86 -7.99
N VAL A 27 26.74 24.82 -8.10
CA VAL A 27 26.98 23.43 -7.71
C VAL A 27 26.70 23.09 -6.25
N CYS A 28 25.40 23.09 -5.90
CA CYS A 28 24.83 22.12 -4.96
C CYS A 28 23.48 21.65 -5.55
N ILE A 29 23.55 20.97 -6.70
CA ILE A 29 22.46 20.08 -7.12
C ILE A 29 22.71 18.78 -6.36
N SER A 30 22.31 18.77 -5.09
CA SER A 30 22.24 17.54 -4.32
C SER A 30 21.15 16.68 -4.92
N LEU A 31 21.55 15.54 -5.48
CA LEU A 31 20.68 14.43 -5.85
C LEU A 31 19.73 14.14 -4.70
N SER A 32 18.49 14.62 -4.80
CA SER A 32 17.37 13.99 -4.12
C SER A 32 17.02 12.76 -4.95
N THR A 33 17.70 11.64 -4.68
CA THR A 33 17.16 10.33 -5.07
C THR A 33 15.84 10.21 -4.34
N GLY A 34 14.74 10.44 -5.04
CA GLY A 34 13.42 10.12 -4.54
C GLY A 34 13.42 8.63 -4.22
N PHE A 35 13.14 8.29 -2.96
CA PHE A 35 12.78 6.92 -2.63
C PHE A 35 11.52 6.62 -3.42
N VAL A 36 11.63 5.79 -4.45
CA VAL A 36 10.49 5.20 -5.15
C VAL A 36 9.87 4.25 -4.14
N MET A 37 8.92 4.73 -3.35
CA MET A 37 8.09 3.86 -2.52
C MET A 37 7.10 3.19 -3.47
N SER A 38 7.52 2.05 -4.03
CA SER A 38 6.64 1.07 -4.65
C SER A 38 5.48 0.72 -3.69
N LEU A 39 4.35 0.27 -4.24
CA LEU A 39 3.00 0.17 -3.64
C LEU A 39 2.86 -0.83 -2.45
N GLU A 40 3.79 -0.81 -1.49
CA GLU A 40 3.62 -1.37 -0.12
C GLU A 40 2.74 -0.45 0.76
N SER A 41 2.21 0.64 0.19
CA SER A 41 1.47 1.67 0.91
C SER A 41 0.08 1.21 1.33
N ASP A 42 -0.56 0.30 0.58
CA ASP A 42 -1.92 -0.18 0.82
C ASP A 42 -2.08 -0.69 2.23
N LYS A 43 -1.19 -1.57 2.66
CA LYS A 43 -1.21 -2.15 4.00
C LYS A 43 -1.21 -1.10 5.12
N ASN A 44 -0.57 0.04 4.90
CA ASN A 44 -0.51 1.14 5.87
C ASN A 44 -1.76 2.03 5.84
N GLN A 45 -2.65 1.84 4.86
CA GLN A 45 -3.94 2.52 4.78
C GLN A 45 -4.96 1.89 5.74
N ARG A 46 -5.94 2.70 6.12
CA ARG A 46 -7.10 2.23 6.88
C ARG A 46 -7.98 1.34 6.02
N VAL A 47 -8.48 0.25 6.60
CA VAL A 47 -9.55 -0.54 6.00
C VAL A 47 -10.86 0.25 6.06
N LEU A 48 -11.47 0.50 4.90
CA LEU A 48 -12.77 1.14 4.74
C LEU A 48 -13.78 0.14 4.22
N TRP A 49 -15.07 0.40 4.48
CA TRP A 49 -16.15 -0.45 4.00
C TRP A 49 -17.42 0.33 3.70
N SER A 50 -18.27 -0.23 2.84
CA SER A 50 -19.64 0.22 2.58
C SER A 50 -20.55 -0.96 2.23
N SER A 51 -21.85 -0.82 2.43
CA SER A 51 -22.88 -1.78 2.04
C SER A 51 -24.18 -1.05 1.71
N ASP A 52 -25.02 -1.65 0.87
CA ASP A 52 -26.34 -1.11 0.52
C ASP A 52 -27.43 -1.57 1.52
N GLY A 53 -27.22 -2.71 2.18
CA GLY A 53 -28.17 -3.32 3.10
C GLY A 53 -27.87 -3.06 4.57
N ASP A 54 -28.40 -3.93 5.43
CA ASP A 54 -28.33 -3.79 6.88
C ASP A 54 -26.92 -4.05 7.43
N SER A 55 -26.68 -3.48 8.62
CA SER A 55 -25.51 -3.80 9.44
C SER A 55 -25.93 -4.29 10.82
N THR A 56 -25.18 -5.25 11.35
CA THR A 56 -25.39 -5.83 12.68
C THR A 56 -24.12 -5.74 13.50
N MET A 57 -24.25 -5.69 14.82
CA MET A 57 -23.11 -5.68 15.74
C MET A 57 -23.40 -6.61 16.90
N SER A 58 -22.48 -7.53 17.18
CA SER A 58 -22.52 -8.39 18.36
C SER A 58 -21.13 -8.49 19.00
N VAL A 59 -21.07 -9.01 20.21
CA VAL A 59 -19.82 -9.32 20.91
C VAL A 59 -19.92 -10.75 21.43
N GLU A 60 -18.95 -11.58 21.06
CA GLU A 60 -18.81 -12.97 21.44
C GLU A 60 -17.43 -13.19 22.06
N GLY A 61 -17.39 -13.39 23.38
CA GLY A 61 -16.12 -13.46 24.11
C GLY A 61 -15.30 -12.17 23.98
N ASN A 62 -14.06 -12.28 23.48
CA ASN A 62 -13.20 -11.12 23.17
C ASN A 62 -13.28 -10.69 21.70
N THR A 63 -14.32 -11.08 20.97
CA THR A 63 -14.49 -10.73 19.55
C THR A 63 -15.72 -9.86 19.39
N ARG A 64 -15.55 -8.68 18.79
CA ARG A 64 -16.65 -7.84 18.32
C ARG A 64 -16.88 -8.14 16.83
N ILE A 65 -18.11 -8.51 16.48
CA ILE A 65 -18.48 -8.96 15.15
C ILE A 65 -19.40 -7.90 14.53
N LEU A 66 -19.02 -7.41 13.36
CA LEU A 66 -19.80 -6.47 12.55
C LEU A 66 -20.18 -7.16 11.23
N GLY A 67 -21.47 -7.45 11.06
CA GLY A 67 -22.01 -8.07 9.84
C GLY A 67 -22.64 -7.04 8.91
N MET A 68 -22.53 -7.25 7.60
CA MET A 68 -23.08 -6.40 6.53
C MET A 68 -23.65 -7.23 5.40
N THR A 69 -24.72 -6.72 4.79
CA THR A 69 -25.39 -7.37 3.67
C THR A 69 -25.57 -6.42 2.49
N GLU A 70 -25.74 -7.00 1.31
CA GLU A 70 -26.00 -6.34 0.02
C GLU A 70 -24.86 -5.44 -0.47
N ASN A 71 -24.26 -5.84 -1.60
CA ASN A 71 -23.24 -5.08 -2.35
C ASN A 71 -22.12 -4.53 -1.44
N VAL A 72 -21.55 -5.40 -0.62
CA VAL A 72 -20.50 -4.99 0.29
C VAL A 72 -19.22 -4.67 -0.50
N LYS A 73 -18.56 -3.60 -0.08
CA LYS A 73 -17.26 -3.18 -0.60
C LYS A 73 -16.31 -2.99 0.57
N VAL A 74 -15.12 -3.57 0.48
CA VAL A 74 -14.03 -3.44 1.45
C VAL A 74 -12.81 -2.92 0.70
N THR A 75 -12.16 -1.89 1.22
CA THR A 75 -10.95 -1.32 0.60
C THR A 75 -9.83 -1.06 1.58
N GLN A 76 -8.59 -1.16 1.11
CA GLN A 76 -7.39 -0.75 1.81
C GLN A 76 -6.37 -0.22 0.80
N GLY A 77 -6.32 1.10 0.62
CA GLY A 77 -5.54 1.69 -0.47
C GLY A 77 -6.14 1.30 -1.82
N THR A 78 -5.35 0.66 -2.69
CA THR A 78 -5.81 0.14 -3.99
C THR A 78 -6.45 -1.24 -3.92
N LEU A 79 -6.23 -1.99 -2.84
CA LEU A 79 -6.92 -3.24 -2.57
C LEU A 79 -8.43 -3.00 -2.45
N GLU A 80 -9.21 -3.72 -3.24
CA GLU A 80 -10.67 -3.69 -3.25
C GLU A 80 -11.23 -5.11 -3.27
N ILE A 81 -12.20 -5.37 -2.39
CA ILE A 81 -12.94 -6.62 -2.33
C ILE A 81 -14.44 -6.28 -2.40
N LEU A 82 -15.15 -6.89 -3.35
CA LEU A 82 -16.59 -6.74 -3.55
C LEU A 82 -17.30 -8.08 -3.33
N GLY A 83 -18.45 -8.06 -2.67
CA GLY A 83 -19.24 -9.27 -2.43
C GLY A 83 -20.70 -9.00 -2.10
N ASN A 84 -21.43 -10.04 -1.69
CA ASN A 84 -22.82 -9.93 -1.27
C ASN A 84 -22.95 -9.63 0.22
N GLU A 85 -22.05 -10.16 1.06
CA GLU A 85 -22.05 -9.94 2.51
C GLU A 85 -20.62 -9.94 3.06
N ALA A 86 -20.42 -9.26 4.19
CA ALA A 86 -19.14 -9.20 4.89
C ALA A 86 -19.31 -9.35 6.40
N ILE A 87 -18.35 -10.01 7.03
CA ILE A 87 -18.21 -10.11 8.49
C ILE A 87 -16.84 -9.56 8.85
N PHE A 88 -16.83 -8.53 9.69
CA PHE A 88 -15.62 -7.95 10.27
C PHE A 88 -15.50 -8.42 11.73
N GLU A 89 -14.35 -8.96 12.07
CA GLU A 89 -14.00 -9.35 13.42
C GLU A 89 -12.96 -8.39 13.97
N TYR A 90 -13.27 -7.82 15.13
CA TYR A 90 -12.36 -6.97 15.89
C TYR A 90 -12.06 -7.60 17.24
N SER A 91 -10.85 -7.40 17.74
CA SER A 91 -10.56 -7.61 19.16
C SER A 91 -11.42 -6.67 19.99
N ALA A 92 -12.23 -7.21 20.90
CA ALA A 92 -13.09 -6.40 21.77
C ALA A 92 -12.27 -5.59 22.80
N SER A 93 -11.07 -6.06 23.14
CA SER A 93 -10.18 -5.40 24.11
C SER A 93 -9.33 -4.30 23.50
N THR A 94 -8.81 -4.50 22.28
CA THR A 94 -7.89 -3.53 21.62
C THR A 94 -8.57 -2.72 20.53
N ASN A 95 -9.76 -3.13 20.09
CA ASN A 95 -10.49 -2.56 18.96
C ASN A 95 -9.75 -2.66 17.62
N GLU A 96 -8.77 -3.57 17.52
CA GLU A 96 -8.02 -3.84 16.31
C GLU A 96 -8.80 -4.81 15.41
N LEU A 97 -8.77 -4.55 14.10
CA LEU A 97 -9.36 -5.45 13.10
C LEU A 97 -8.49 -6.70 13.00
N THR A 98 -9.08 -7.87 13.21
CA THR A 98 -8.36 -9.15 13.17
C THR A 98 -8.60 -9.90 11.86
N ARG A 99 -9.84 -9.86 11.34
CA ARG A 99 -10.20 -10.55 10.09
C ARG A 99 -11.43 -9.93 9.44
N VAL A 100 -11.46 -9.99 8.11
CA VAL A 100 -12.64 -9.73 7.29
C VAL A 100 -12.95 -11.00 6.51
N THR A 101 -14.21 -11.44 6.53
CA THR A 101 -14.71 -12.52 5.68
C THR A 101 -15.75 -11.95 4.74
N VAL A 102 -15.51 -12.04 3.43
CA VAL A 102 -16.46 -11.61 2.39
C VAL A 102 -17.01 -12.85 1.68
N ARG A 103 -18.31 -12.89 1.46
CA ARG A 103 -18.97 -13.98 0.70
C ARG A 103 -19.73 -13.40 -0.47
N GLY A 104 -19.76 -14.14 -1.58
CA GLY A 104 -20.50 -13.71 -2.75
C GLY A 104 -20.60 -14.76 -3.85
N THR A 105 -21.34 -14.43 -4.90
CA THR A 105 -21.52 -15.27 -6.09
C THR A 105 -21.14 -14.53 -7.39
N PRO A 106 -19.86 -14.19 -7.61
CA PRO A 106 -18.70 -14.44 -6.74
C PRO A 106 -18.33 -13.23 -5.87
N VAL A 107 -17.33 -13.40 -5.00
CA VAL A 107 -16.50 -12.31 -4.48
C VAL A 107 -15.52 -11.89 -5.58
N HIS A 108 -15.32 -10.58 -5.74
CA HIS A 108 -14.30 -10.02 -6.63
C HIS A 108 -13.22 -9.33 -5.81
N TYR A 109 -11.95 -9.59 -6.17
CA TYR A 109 -10.79 -8.93 -5.61
C TYR A 109 -10.02 -8.23 -6.72
N GLN A 110 -9.48 -7.04 -6.44
CA GLN A 110 -8.50 -6.38 -7.28
C GLN A 110 -7.50 -5.56 -6.44
N GLN A 111 -6.28 -5.38 -6.96
CA GLN A 111 -5.26 -4.51 -6.38
C GLN A 111 -4.28 -4.04 -7.46
N GLN A 112 -3.77 -2.81 -7.33
CA GLN A 112 -2.66 -2.31 -8.13
C GLN A 112 -1.32 -2.70 -7.47
N LEU A 113 -0.36 -3.22 -8.22
CA LEU A 113 0.95 -3.66 -7.70
C LEU A 113 2.02 -2.57 -7.74
N ASP A 114 1.96 -1.71 -8.76
CA ASP A 114 2.96 -0.68 -9.02
C ASP A 114 2.33 0.59 -9.60
N GLU A 115 3.11 1.68 -9.66
CA GLU A 115 2.63 2.94 -10.22
C GLU A 115 2.33 2.86 -11.72
N ASP A 116 2.92 1.88 -12.41
CA ASP A 116 2.77 1.64 -13.85
C ASP A 116 1.43 1.00 -14.22
N GLY A 117 0.66 0.57 -13.21
CA GLY A 117 -0.72 0.13 -13.36
C GLY A 117 -0.87 -1.38 -13.56
N SER A 118 0.14 -2.17 -13.17
CA SER A 118 0.01 -3.63 -13.08
C SER A 118 -1.08 -3.96 -12.06
N ILE A 119 -2.07 -4.77 -12.47
CA ILE A 119 -3.21 -5.14 -11.61
C ILE A 119 -3.21 -6.64 -11.39
N VAL A 120 -3.53 -7.04 -10.16
CA VAL A 120 -3.95 -8.41 -9.82
C VAL A 120 -5.45 -8.40 -9.62
N VAL A 121 -6.13 -9.39 -10.19
CA VAL A 121 -7.56 -9.64 -9.97
C VAL A 121 -7.78 -11.06 -9.48
N GLY A 122 -8.86 -11.29 -8.77
CA GLY A 122 -9.26 -12.64 -8.38
C GLY A 122 -10.75 -12.78 -8.11
N THR A 123 -11.23 -14.02 -8.14
CA THR A 123 -12.61 -14.37 -7.78
C THR A 123 -12.66 -15.61 -6.91
N SER A 124 -13.69 -15.71 -6.07
CA SER A 124 -13.95 -16.88 -5.22
C SER A 124 -15.37 -16.86 -4.68
N ASN A 125 -15.83 -17.94 -4.06
CA ASN A 125 -17.11 -17.94 -3.32
C ASN A 125 -16.97 -17.21 -1.97
N THR A 126 -15.79 -17.27 -1.36
CA THR A 126 -15.48 -16.65 -0.07
C THR A 126 -14.04 -16.16 -0.06
N LEU A 127 -13.81 -14.97 0.47
CA LEU A 127 -12.49 -14.38 0.63
C LEU A 127 -12.25 -13.98 2.09
N LEU A 128 -11.18 -14.48 2.69
CA LEU A 128 -10.70 -14.03 3.99
C LEU A 128 -9.56 -13.03 3.80
N PHE A 129 -9.61 -11.92 4.51
CA PHE A 129 -8.61 -10.86 4.49
C PHE A 129 -8.16 -10.57 5.92
N TYR A 130 -6.87 -10.73 6.20
CA TYR A 130 -6.28 -10.48 7.52
C TYR A 130 -4.79 -10.17 7.42
N THR A 131 -4.20 -9.69 8.52
CA THR A 131 -2.75 -9.54 8.65
C THR A 131 -2.18 -10.69 9.46
N ASP A 132 -1.17 -11.37 8.96
CA ASP A 132 -0.44 -12.39 9.71
C ASP A 132 0.34 -11.72 10.85
N GLU A 133 0.10 -12.15 12.10
CA GLU A 133 0.70 -11.52 13.29
C GLU A 133 2.21 -11.78 13.39
N THR A 134 2.73 -12.84 12.76
CA THR A 134 4.14 -13.24 12.85
C THR A 134 4.96 -12.60 11.74
N THR A 135 4.47 -12.69 10.50
CA THR A 135 5.20 -12.18 9.32
C THR A 135 4.85 -10.74 9.01
N ASN A 136 3.78 -10.22 9.59
CA ASN A 136 3.22 -8.92 9.24
C ASN A 136 2.97 -8.86 7.72
N GLU A 137 2.33 -9.89 7.16
CA GLU A 137 1.93 -9.97 5.75
C GLU A 137 0.43 -9.76 5.61
N THR A 138 -0.01 -9.15 4.51
CA THR A 138 -1.43 -9.09 4.17
C THR A 138 -1.82 -10.38 3.46
N ILE A 139 -2.69 -11.17 4.09
CA ILE A 139 -3.12 -12.47 3.60
C ILE A 139 -4.51 -12.37 3.00
N LEU A 140 -4.67 -12.91 1.79
CA LEU A 140 -5.95 -13.15 1.14
C LEU A 140 -6.10 -14.67 0.92
N GLU A 141 -7.11 -15.27 1.54
CA GLU A 141 -7.50 -16.66 1.25
C GLU A 141 -8.74 -16.64 0.36
N LEU A 142 -8.57 -17.02 -0.90
CA LEU A 142 -9.65 -17.18 -1.87
C LEU A 142 -10.12 -18.64 -1.78
N ILE A 143 -11.38 -18.87 -1.44
CA ILE A 143 -11.93 -20.20 -1.11
C ILE A 143 -13.17 -20.50 -1.96
N GLY A 144 -13.15 -21.67 -2.60
CA GLY A 144 -14.20 -22.20 -3.46
C GLY A 144 -14.19 -21.52 -4.82
N ASN A 145 -13.98 -22.30 -5.89
CA ASN A 145 -13.80 -21.78 -7.25
C ASN A 145 -12.81 -20.60 -7.30
N ALA A 146 -11.68 -20.73 -6.59
CA ALA A 146 -10.71 -19.67 -6.43
C ALA A 146 -9.96 -19.45 -7.75
N ASP A 147 -9.98 -18.23 -8.26
CA ASP A 147 -9.28 -17.82 -9.46
C ASP A 147 -8.46 -16.56 -9.16
N ILE A 148 -7.22 -16.51 -9.63
CA ILE A 148 -6.36 -15.34 -9.53
C ILE A 148 -5.61 -15.14 -10.84
N GLN A 149 -5.56 -13.88 -11.28
CA GLN A 149 -4.80 -13.43 -12.43
C GLN A 149 -3.89 -12.29 -11.99
N SER A 150 -2.59 -12.56 -12.02
CA SER A 150 -1.53 -11.56 -11.94
C SER A 150 -0.96 -11.29 -13.33
N PRO A 151 -0.15 -10.23 -13.53
CA PRO A 151 0.45 -9.93 -14.83
C PRO A 151 1.20 -11.12 -15.45
N ASP A 152 1.85 -11.92 -14.60
CA ASP A 152 2.73 -13.01 -15.03
C ASP A 152 2.12 -14.40 -14.80
N SER A 153 0.91 -14.52 -14.25
CA SER A 153 0.31 -15.83 -13.99
C SER A 153 -1.22 -15.83 -13.91
N THR A 154 -1.80 -16.96 -14.31
CA THR A 154 -3.20 -17.28 -14.03
C THR A 154 -3.27 -18.60 -13.29
N MET A 155 -4.11 -18.69 -12.26
CA MET A 155 -4.30 -19.90 -11.49
C MET A 155 -5.74 -20.02 -11.01
N SER A 156 -6.33 -21.18 -11.27
CA SER A 156 -7.66 -21.57 -10.78
C SER A 156 -7.53 -22.83 -9.94
N CYS A 157 -8.08 -22.84 -8.73
CA CYS A 157 -7.96 -23.90 -7.74
C CYS A 157 -9.23 -24.01 -6.87
N GLU A 158 -9.30 -25.01 -5.99
CA GLU A 158 -10.33 -25.03 -4.95
C GLU A 158 -10.09 -23.93 -3.91
N ALA A 159 -8.84 -23.69 -3.53
CA ALA A 159 -8.47 -22.57 -2.67
C ALA A 159 -7.06 -22.04 -2.98
N ILE A 160 -6.85 -20.75 -2.78
CA ILE A 160 -5.57 -20.05 -3.00
C ILE A 160 -5.29 -19.14 -1.80
N ILE A 161 -4.07 -19.22 -1.25
CA ILE A 161 -3.56 -18.29 -0.26
C ILE A 161 -2.56 -17.35 -0.95
N TYR A 162 -2.90 -16.08 -1.01
CA TYR A 162 -2.13 -15.03 -1.68
C TYR A 162 -1.63 -13.97 -0.68
N ILE A 163 -0.36 -13.59 -0.83
CA ILE A 163 0.32 -12.58 -0.01
C ILE A 163 0.33 -11.27 -0.78
N ALA A 164 -0.62 -10.39 -0.45
CA ALA A 164 -0.94 -9.23 -1.26
C ALA A 164 0.20 -8.22 -1.37
N ASN A 165 0.94 -8.01 -0.28
CA ASN A 165 2.08 -7.09 -0.24
C ASN A 165 3.38 -7.67 -0.81
N ARG A 166 3.36 -8.90 -1.34
CA ARG A 166 4.53 -9.56 -1.95
C ARG A 166 4.29 -10.07 -3.36
N ASP A 167 3.06 -9.95 -3.88
CA ASP A 167 2.65 -10.58 -5.13
C ASP A 167 3.04 -12.05 -5.20
N LEU A 168 2.62 -12.81 -4.18
CA LEU A 168 3.02 -14.21 -4.01
C LEU A 168 1.83 -15.11 -3.71
N ILE A 169 1.60 -16.10 -4.57
CA ILE A 169 0.76 -17.25 -4.24
C ILE A 169 1.58 -18.17 -3.31
N ARG A 170 1.23 -18.19 -2.02
CA ARG A 170 1.92 -18.96 -0.99
C ARG A 170 1.53 -20.44 -1.02
N GLU A 171 0.24 -20.71 -1.20
CA GLU A 171 -0.32 -22.06 -1.20
C GLU A 171 -1.53 -22.13 -2.13
N ALA A 172 -1.72 -23.29 -2.75
CA ALA A 172 -2.86 -23.58 -3.62
C ALA A 172 -3.35 -25.01 -3.35
N THR A 173 -4.65 -25.16 -3.08
CA THR A 173 -5.29 -26.44 -2.78
C THR A 173 -6.13 -26.89 -3.99
N GLY A 174 -5.87 -28.11 -4.45
CA GLY A 174 -6.37 -28.62 -5.72
C GLY A 174 -7.79 -29.21 -5.71
N PRO A 175 -8.32 -29.55 -6.90
CA PRO A 175 -7.62 -29.54 -8.20
C PRO A 175 -7.26 -28.12 -8.67
N CYS A 176 -6.14 -28.00 -9.38
CA CYS A 176 -5.62 -26.72 -9.85
C CYS A 176 -5.27 -26.77 -11.34
N GLU A 177 -5.52 -25.68 -12.04
CA GLU A 177 -5.08 -25.41 -13.41
C GLU A 177 -4.59 -23.96 -13.54
N GLY A 178 -3.77 -23.67 -14.53
CA GLY A 178 -3.19 -22.33 -14.67
C GLY A 178 -2.09 -22.23 -15.70
N THR A 179 -1.60 -21.02 -15.89
CA THR A 179 -0.45 -20.72 -16.75
C THR A 179 0.52 -19.81 -16.01
N LEU A 180 1.82 -20.03 -16.25
CA LEU A 180 2.87 -19.13 -15.80
C LEU A 180 3.48 -18.50 -17.06
N SER A 181 3.47 -17.18 -17.15
CA SER A 181 4.26 -16.48 -18.14
C SER A 181 5.73 -16.64 -17.80
N THR A 182 6.53 -17.16 -18.74
CA THR A 182 7.99 -17.25 -18.58
C THR A 182 8.72 -16.02 -19.13
N ALA A 183 8.03 -14.93 -19.45
CA ALA A 183 8.63 -13.81 -20.17
C ALA A 183 8.98 -12.64 -19.23
N ARG A 184 10.23 -12.63 -18.76
CA ARG A 184 10.96 -11.38 -18.58
C ARG A 184 11.92 -11.26 -19.76
N ASP A 185 11.47 -10.62 -20.84
CA ASP A 185 12.33 -10.11 -21.90
C ASP A 185 12.68 -8.64 -21.63
#